data_AF-A0A963PV38-F1
#
_entry.id   AF-A0A963PV38-F1
#
_cell.length_a   1.000
_cell.length_b   1.000
_cell.length_c   1.000
_cell.angle_alpha   90.00
_cell.angle_beta   90.00
_cell.angle_gamma   90.00
#
_symmetry.space_group_name_H-M   'P 1'
#
loop_
_entity.id
_entity.type
_entity.pdbx_description
1 polymer ?
#
loop_
_entity_poly.entity_id
_entity_poly.type
_entity_poly.pdbx_seq_one_letter_code
_entity_poly.pdbx_strand_id
1 'polypeptide(L)'
;PGLDALIDVIAPIALEAEVRAEVALAALPTTRRVGSKPFAVEGLNVRSRHWEVPSAGQSYEAFQAGVQLANRSGALNEIEFSEFVAKAQAFSDAVGGTPDFPDMLEEVARARELDQFASGHDAQLGFTLRARSAAWSPGYVQQHAARLGFVSGSLPGRMVLPAAGAGLPPVLSLGFDTQAALADDPAQAAVREVSLALDVSQVDRAEQPFVRLREVAQSMAQAMDGIVTDDNGQVLARETMDNIGGELEGLYDTLQARDLAAGSALARRLFS
;
A
#
# COMPACT_ATOMS: atom_id res chain seq x y z
N PRO A 1 9.43 6.95 -2.60
CA PRO A 1 10.45 5.87 -2.59
C PRO A 1 11.03 5.71 -3.98
N GLY A 2 12.34 5.57 -4.09
CA GLY A 2 13.00 5.33 -5.36
C GLY A 2 12.87 3.89 -5.84
N LEU A 3 13.49 3.59 -6.97
CA LEU A 3 13.67 2.22 -7.47
C LEU A 3 14.53 1.41 -6.49
N ASP A 4 14.19 0.14 -6.32
CA ASP A 4 14.90 -0.78 -5.43
C ASP A 4 14.96 -2.17 -6.06
N ALA A 5 16.17 -2.70 -6.22
CA ALA A 5 16.39 -3.99 -6.86
C ALA A 5 15.69 -5.15 -6.15
N LEU A 6 15.28 -5.02 -4.88
CA LEU A 6 14.50 -6.03 -4.17
C LEU A 6 13.12 -6.26 -4.81
N ILE A 7 12.49 -5.21 -5.32
CA ILE A 7 11.10 -5.25 -5.83
C ILE A 7 10.95 -4.73 -7.26
N ASP A 8 12.02 -4.21 -7.87
CA ASP A 8 12.03 -3.65 -9.21
C ASP A 8 13.01 -4.39 -10.13
N VAL A 9 12.62 -4.57 -11.39
CA VAL A 9 13.57 -4.71 -12.49
C VAL A 9 14.20 -3.34 -12.72
N ILE A 10 15.53 -3.26 -12.81
CA ILE A 10 16.24 -2.01 -13.08
C ILE A 10 17.12 -2.20 -14.30
N ALA A 11 16.91 -1.37 -15.32
CA ALA A 11 17.76 -1.25 -16.50
C ALA A 11 18.58 0.04 -16.39
N PRO A 12 19.89 -0.02 -16.12
CA PRO A 12 20.75 1.15 -16.16
C PRO A 12 20.88 1.67 -17.61
N ILE A 13 21.03 2.98 -17.75
CA ILE A 13 21.11 3.68 -19.03
C ILE A 13 22.37 4.55 -19.01
N ALA A 14 23.37 4.13 -19.76
CA ALA A 14 24.61 4.86 -19.92
C ALA A 14 24.40 6.01 -20.91
N LEU A 15 24.82 7.22 -20.54
CA LEU A 15 24.71 8.40 -21.40
C LEU A 15 26.01 8.65 -22.18
N GLU A 16 25.89 9.17 -23.40
CA GLU A 16 27.04 9.64 -24.18
C GLU A 16 27.60 10.96 -23.64
N ALA A 17 26.74 11.81 -23.05
CA ALA A 17 27.08 13.09 -22.45
C ALA A 17 26.09 13.45 -21.33
N GLU A 18 26.44 14.44 -20.51
CA GLU A 18 25.55 14.99 -19.49
C GLU A 18 24.23 15.49 -20.12
N VAL A 19 23.10 15.07 -19.56
CA VAL A 19 21.76 15.45 -20.01
C VAL A 19 21.12 16.43 -19.04
N ARG A 20 20.62 17.55 -19.59
CA ARG A 20 19.82 18.52 -18.84
C ARG A 20 18.45 17.96 -18.51
N ALA A 21 17.94 18.27 -17.32
CA ALA A 21 16.68 17.76 -16.83
C ALA A 21 15.50 18.02 -17.77
N GLU A 22 15.50 19.13 -18.51
CA GLU A 22 14.43 19.49 -19.44
C GLU A 22 14.29 18.49 -20.59
N VAL A 23 15.41 17.97 -21.09
CA VAL A 23 15.44 16.92 -22.13
C VAL A 23 14.88 15.63 -21.56
N ALA A 24 15.36 15.23 -20.38
CA ALA A 24 14.87 14.03 -19.70
C ALA A 24 13.37 14.13 -19.40
N LEU A 25 12.90 15.24 -18.83
CA LEU A 25 11.49 15.49 -18.52
C LEU A 25 10.60 15.43 -19.76
N ALA A 26 11.07 15.96 -20.90
CA ALA A 26 10.35 15.89 -22.17
C ALA A 26 10.32 14.47 -22.76
N ALA A 27 11.30 13.64 -22.44
CA ALA A 27 11.41 12.24 -22.89
C ALA A 27 10.62 11.25 -22.01
N LEU A 28 10.18 11.65 -20.82
CA LEU A 28 9.45 10.74 -19.91
C LEU A 28 8.14 10.26 -20.56
N PRO A 29 7.79 8.97 -20.41
CA PRO A 29 6.56 8.45 -20.99
C PRO A 29 5.34 9.13 -20.37
N THR A 30 4.28 9.23 -21.16
CA THR A 30 3.00 9.82 -20.76
C THR A 30 2.34 9.07 -19.59
N THR A 31 2.62 7.77 -19.46
CA THR A 31 2.14 6.94 -18.36
C THR A 31 3.29 6.40 -17.52
N ARG A 32 3.12 6.41 -16.19
CA ARG A 32 4.06 5.85 -15.20
C ARG A 32 3.70 4.41 -14.82
N ARG A 33 3.24 3.64 -15.80
CA ARG A 33 2.78 2.25 -15.62
C ARG A 33 3.28 1.41 -16.78
N VAL A 34 3.44 0.11 -16.55
CA VAL A 34 3.64 -0.93 -17.54
C VAL A 34 2.59 -1.99 -17.21
N GLY A 35 1.56 -2.12 -18.03
CA GLY A 35 0.32 -2.79 -17.62
C GLY A 35 -0.18 -2.31 -16.26
N SER A 36 -0.19 -3.22 -15.28
CA SER A 36 -0.59 -2.96 -13.90
C SER A 36 0.55 -2.43 -13.00
N LYS A 37 1.81 -2.54 -13.44
CA LYS A 37 3.01 -2.28 -12.61
C LYS A 37 3.45 -0.83 -12.65
N PRO A 38 3.83 -0.21 -11.52
CA PRO A 38 4.50 1.09 -11.52
C PRO A 38 5.78 1.07 -12.36
N PHE A 39 5.98 2.13 -13.15
CA PHE A 39 7.20 2.36 -13.93
C PHE A 39 7.80 3.72 -13.56
N ALA A 40 9.10 3.77 -13.33
CA ALA A 40 9.82 4.98 -12.99
C ALA A 40 11.13 5.10 -13.76
N VAL A 41 11.61 6.33 -13.86
CA VAL A 41 12.92 6.68 -14.39
C VAL A 41 13.56 7.61 -13.38
N GLU A 42 14.80 7.31 -13.01
CA GLU A 42 15.62 8.11 -12.11
C GLU A 42 16.90 8.52 -12.84
N GLY A 43 17.38 9.73 -12.56
CA GLY A 43 18.65 10.23 -13.05
C GLY A 43 19.66 10.35 -11.91
N LEU A 44 20.92 10.02 -12.19
CA LEU A 44 22.03 10.25 -11.27
C LEU A 44 22.47 11.71 -11.38
N ASN A 45 22.09 12.52 -10.39
CA ASN A 45 22.34 13.96 -10.42
C ASN A 45 23.85 14.25 -10.33
N VAL A 46 24.37 15.04 -11.26
CA VAL A 46 25.82 15.34 -11.36
C VAL A 46 26.36 15.99 -10.09
N ARG A 47 25.57 16.86 -9.46
CA ARG A 47 25.99 17.61 -8.27
C ARG A 47 25.80 16.84 -6.98
N SER A 48 24.60 16.28 -6.77
CA SER A 48 24.28 15.61 -5.52
C SER A 48 24.81 14.17 -5.48
N ARG A 49 25.10 13.56 -6.63
CA ARG A 49 25.49 12.15 -6.77
C ARG A 49 24.43 11.16 -6.24
N HIS A 50 23.17 11.59 -6.19
CA HIS A 50 22.04 10.75 -5.79
C HIS A 50 21.15 10.47 -6.99
N TRP A 51 20.54 9.28 -6.97
CA TRP A 51 19.43 8.93 -7.84
C TRP A 51 18.18 9.70 -7.42
N GLU A 52 17.54 10.37 -8.36
CA GLU A 52 16.32 11.13 -8.13
C GLU A 52 15.43 11.11 -9.36
N VAL A 53 14.13 11.38 -9.17
CA VAL A 53 13.23 11.66 -10.30
C VAL A 53 13.74 12.93 -10.99
N PRO A 54 13.84 12.95 -12.34
CA PRO A 54 14.30 14.14 -13.06
C PRO A 54 13.55 15.40 -12.63
N SER A 55 14.29 16.46 -12.29
CA SER A 55 13.77 17.71 -11.73
C SER A 55 14.38 18.91 -12.43
N ALA A 56 13.56 19.92 -12.73
CA ALA A 56 13.96 21.07 -13.52
C ALA A 56 15.20 21.80 -12.96
N GLY A 57 16.07 22.28 -13.84
CA GLY A 57 17.31 22.96 -13.46
C GLY A 57 18.43 22.04 -12.95
N GLN A 58 18.25 20.71 -13.00
CA GLN A 58 19.30 19.73 -12.71
C GLN A 58 19.97 19.20 -13.98
N SER A 59 21.04 18.45 -13.78
CA SER A 59 21.77 17.72 -14.82
C SER A 59 22.06 16.30 -14.35
N TYR A 60 22.06 15.36 -15.28
CA TYR A 60 22.22 13.94 -15.02
C TYR A 60 23.35 13.33 -15.85
N GLU A 61 24.16 12.46 -15.23
CA GLU A 61 25.27 11.75 -15.89
C GLU A 61 24.94 10.29 -16.23
N ALA A 62 23.87 9.75 -15.66
CA ALA A 62 23.32 8.44 -15.98
C ALA A 62 21.82 8.43 -15.69
N PHE A 63 21.09 7.50 -16.31
CA PHE A 63 19.71 7.21 -15.93
C PHE A 63 19.57 5.74 -15.55
N GLN A 64 18.46 5.40 -14.90
CA GLN A 64 17.98 4.04 -14.77
C GLN A 64 16.46 4.05 -14.94
N ALA A 65 15.94 3.07 -15.65
CA ALA A 65 14.52 2.83 -15.78
C ALA A 65 14.17 1.56 -15.01
N GLY A 66 13.01 1.55 -14.35
CA GLY A 66 12.59 0.37 -13.61
C GLY A 66 11.09 0.15 -13.60
N VAL A 67 10.73 -1.11 -13.45
CA VAL A 67 9.35 -1.59 -13.36
C VAL A 67 9.23 -2.53 -12.18
N GLN A 68 8.14 -2.39 -11.41
CA GLN A 68 7.92 -3.23 -10.24
C GLN A 68 7.64 -4.68 -10.64
N LEU A 69 8.31 -5.62 -9.98
CA LEU A 69 8.22 -7.06 -10.23
C LEU A 69 6.86 -7.65 -9.86
N ALA A 70 6.28 -7.22 -8.75
CA ALA A 70 5.02 -7.76 -8.26
C ALA A 70 4.25 -6.71 -7.48
N ASN A 71 2.93 -6.82 -7.50
CA ASN A 71 2.02 -6.09 -6.63
C ASN A 71 0.77 -6.93 -6.37
N ARG A 72 -0.28 -6.41 -5.72
CA ARG A 72 -1.52 -7.19 -5.48
C ARG A 72 -2.24 -7.65 -6.75
N SER A 73 -1.86 -7.11 -7.93
CA SER A 73 -2.38 -7.56 -9.23
C SER A 73 -1.60 -8.75 -9.82
N GLY A 74 -0.59 -9.27 -9.11
CA GLY A 74 0.21 -10.43 -9.51
C GLY A 74 1.67 -10.11 -9.87
N ALA A 75 2.40 -11.10 -10.34
CA ALA A 75 3.75 -10.95 -10.90
C ALA A 75 3.79 -10.20 -12.25
N LEU A 76 4.92 -9.57 -12.55
CA LEU A 76 5.31 -9.06 -13.86
C LEU A 76 5.41 -10.24 -14.84
N ASN A 77 4.73 -10.14 -15.98
CA ASN A 77 4.76 -11.16 -17.02
C ASN A 77 5.60 -10.73 -18.24
N GLU A 78 5.78 -11.63 -19.20
CA GLU A 78 6.61 -11.44 -20.38
C GLU A 78 6.11 -10.30 -21.30
N ILE A 79 4.78 -10.08 -21.35
CA ILE A 79 4.16 -9.00 -22.13
C ILE A 79 4.45 -7.66 -21.46
N GLU A 80 4.23 -7.56 -20.15
CA GLU A 80 4.56 -6.37 -19.36
C GLU A 80 6.07 -6.08 -19.42
N PHE A 81 6.94 -7.09 -19.31
CA PHE A 81 8.39 -6.91 -19.48
C PHE A 81 8.75 -6.34 -20.86
N SER A 82 8.11 -6.83 -21.93
CA SER A 82 8.32 -6.31 -23.28
C SER A 82 7.88 -4.84 -23.41
N GLU A 83 6.78 -4.44 -22.75
CA GLU A 83 6.35 -3.04 -22.68
C GLU A 83 7.35 -2.18 -21.89
N PHE A 84 7.92 -2.71 -20.79
CA PHE A 84 8.98 -2.04 -20.03
C PHE A 84 10.20 -1.75 -20.92
N VAL A 85 10.70 -2.76 -21.64
CA VAL A 85 11.83 -2.61 -22.57
C VAL A 85 11.53 -1.53 -23.62
N ALA A 86 10.35 -1.57 -24.24
CA ALA A 86 9.96 -0.58 -25.25
C ALA A 86 9.95 0.85 -24.69
N LYS A 87 9.42 1.05 -23.47
CA LYS A 87 9.39 2.38 -22.82
C LYS A 87 10.77 2.88 -22.41
N ALA A 88 11.58 2.01 -21.81
CA ALA A 88 12.94 2.35 -21.40
C ALA A 88 13.85 2.64 -22.60
N GLN A 89 13.70 1.89 -23.70
CA GLN A 89 14.41 2.15 -24.95
C GLN A 89 14.01 3.51 -25.55
N ALA A 90 12.70 3.78 -25.66
CA ALA A 90 12.23 5.06 -26.20
C ALA A 90 12.72 6.27 -25.38
N PHE A 91 12.76 6.14 -24.05
CA PHE A 91 13.36 7.17 -23.19
C PHE A 91 14.86 7.31 -23.47
N SER A 92 15.60 6.19 -23.55
CA SER A 92 17.05 6.16 -23.79
C SER A 92 17.42 6.81 -25.12
N ASP A 93 16.71 6.48 -26.21
CA ASP A 93 16.93 7.06 -27.54
C ASP A 93 16.75 8.58 -27.52
N ALA A 94 15.77 9.09 -26.78
CA ALA A 94 15.48 10.53 -26.69
C ALA A 94 16.52 11.32 -25.89
N VAL A 95 17.23 10.67 -24.97
CA VAL A 95 18.28 11.31 -24.15
C VAL A 95 19.71 11.01 -24.65
N GLY A 96 19.87 10.27 -25.75
CA GLY A 96 21.19 9.84 -26.23
C GLY A 96 21.87 8.85 -25.29
N GLY A 97 21.09 7.90 -24.76
CA GLY A 97 21.55 6.86 -23.85
C GLY A 97 21.43 5.46 -24.43
N THR A 98 22.19 4.53 -23.87
CA THR A 98 22.14 3.10 -24.19
C THR A 98 21.68 2.33 -22.95
N PRO A 99 20.49 1.69 -22.96
CA PRO A 99 20.03 0.85 -21.87
C PRO A 99 20.75 -0.50 -21.86
N ASP A 100 20.99 -1.04 -20.67
CA ASP A 100 21.39 -2.43 -20.46
C ASP A 100 20.22 -3.17 -19.79
N PHE A 101 19.64 -4.14 -20.51
CA PHE A 101 18.45 -4.85 -20.06
C PHE A 101 18.83 -6.19 -19.43
N PRO A 102 18.30 -6.52 -18.24
CA PRO A 102 18.46 -7.85 -17.67
C PRO A 102 17.72 -8.91 -18.50
N ASP A 103 18.04 -10.19 -18.26
CA ASP A 103 17.38 -11.29 -18.95
C ASP A 103 15.89 -11.37 -18.56
N MET A 104 15.03 -11.43 -19.57
CA MET A 104 13.58 -11.44 -19.38
C MET A 104 13.10 -12.65 -18.58
N LEU A 105 13.62 -13.84 -18.88
CA LEU A 105 13.13 -15.07 -18.25
C LEU A 105 13.54 -15.13 -16.78
N GLU A 106 14.76 -14.68 -16.46
CA GLU A 106 15.23 -14.55 -15.08
C GLU A 106 14.38 -13.57 -14.28
N GLU A 107 14.10 -12.38 -14.82
CA GLU A 107 13.32 -11.35 -14.12
C GLU A 107 11.84 -11.74 -13.94
N VAL A 108 11.25 -12.40 -14.94
CA VAL A 108 9.87 -12.92 -14.83
C VAL A 108 9.80 -14.07 -13.81
N ALA A 109 10.82 -14.92 -13.72
CA ALA A 109 10.89 -15.94 -12.67
C ALA A 109 11.00 -15.30 -11.28
N ARG A 110 11.87 -14.29 -11.12
CA ARG A 110 12.03 -13.52 -9.88
C ARG A 110 10.73 -12.82 -9.46
N ALA A 111 10.00 -12.27 -10.42
CA ALA A 111 8.69 -11.68 -10.20
C ALA A 111 7.68 -12.69 -9.65
N ARG A 112 7.64 -13.92 -10.19
CA ARG A 112 6.77 -15.00 -9.71
C ARG A 112 7.11 -15.44 -8.29
N GLU A 113 8.41 -15.56 -7.97
CA GLU A 113 8.85 -15.89 -6.61
C GLU A 113 8.47 -14.80 -5.59
N LEU A 114 8.63 -13.53 -5.97
CA LEU A 114 8.26 -12.40 -5.13
C LEU A 114 6.74 -12.32 -4.93
N ASP A 115 5.95 -12.54 -5.98
CA ASP A 115 4.50 -12.58 -5.93
C ASP A 115 3.97 -13.73 -5.06
N GLN A 116 4.55 -14.93 -5.19
CA GLN A 116 4.20 -16.07 -4.34
C GLN A 116 4.50 -15.78 -2.86
N PHE A 117 5.63 -15.12 -2.58
CA PHE A 117 5.92 -14.67 -1.24
C PHE A 117 4.91 -13.61 -0.76
N ALA A 118 4.67 -12.56 -1.54
CA ALA A 118 3.75 -11.50 -1.16
C ALA A 118 2.35 -12.05 -0.90
N SER A 119 1.79 -12.82 -1.83
CA SER A 119 0.44 -13.40 -1.70
C SER A 119 0.30 -14.33 -0.48
N GLY A 120 1.34 -15.09 -0.12
CA GLY A 120 1.34 -15.94 1.09
C GLY A 120 1.43 -15.16 2.41
N HIS A 121 1.79 -13.88 2.36
CA HIS A 121 2.05 -13.02 3.52
C HIS A 121 1.21 -11.72 3.49
N ASP A 122 0.24 -11.61 2.59
CA ASP A 122 -0.67 -10.47 2.49
C ASP A 122 -1.83 -10.62 3.49
N ALA A 123 -1.57 -10.25 4.75
CA ALA A 123 -2.59 -10.32 5.79
C ALA A 123 -3.43 -9.04 5.85
N GLN A 124 -4.74 -9.21 5.69
CA GLN A 124 -5.75 -8.21 6.02
C GLN A 124 -6.62 -8.75 7.14
N LEU A 125 -6.77 -7.96 8.20
CA LEU A 125 -7.57 -8.34 9.36
C LEU A 125 -8.81 -7.46 9.45
N GLY A 126 -9.98 -8.09 9.54
CA GLY A 126 -11.26 -7.45 9.70
C GLY A 126 -11.96 -7.91 10.97
N PHE A 127 -12.44 -6.97 11.78
CA PHE A 127 -13.42 -7.21 12.83
C PHE A 127 -14.72 -6.52 12.47
N THR A 128 -15.84 -7.19 12.73
CA THR A 128 -17.16 -6.59 12.59
C THR A 128 -17.75 -6.35 13.97
N LEU A 129 -18.16 -5.11 14.24
CA LEU A 129 -18.93 -4.76 15.42
C LEU A 129 -20.41 -4.75 15.09
N ARG A 130 -21.20 -5.62 15.74
CA ARG A 130 -22.65 -5.78 15.51
C ARG A 130 -23.44 -5.25 16.69
N ALA A 131 -24.50 -4.50 16.43
CA ALA A 131 -25.40 -4.01 17.49
C ALA A 131 -26.19 -5.19 18.10
N ARG A 132 -26.21 -5.31 19.44
CA ARG A 132 -27.00 -6.37 20.11
C ARG A 132 -28.51 -6.11 20.05
N SER A 133 -28.90 -4.85 20.22
CA SER A 133 -30.29 -4.47 20.44
C SER A 133 -30.75 -3.45 19.39
N ALA A 134 -30.63 -2.15 19.69
CA ALA A 134 -31.04 -1.08 18.80
C ALA A 134 -30.00 -0.81 17.71
N ALA A 135 -30.44 -0.37 16.53
CA ALA A 135 -29.53 0.17 15.52
C ALA A 135 -28.88 1.45 16.04
N TRP A 136 -27.67 1.74 15.55
CA TRP A 136 -26.99 3.01 15.78
C TRP A 136 -27.33 4.00 14.67
N SER A 137 -27.18 5.30 14.96
CA SER A 137 -27.13 6.32 13.92
C SER A 137 -25.69 6.54 13.45
N PRO A 138 -25.47 7.06 12.23
CA PRO A 138 -24.13 7.37 11.73
C PRO A 138 -23.38 8.33 12.64
N GLY A 139 -24.06 9.39 13.12
CA GLY A 139 -23.48 10.37 14.04
C GLY A 139 -23.07 9.75 15.38
N TYR A 140 -23.81 8.75 15.87
CA TYR A 140 -23.44 8.02 17.11
C TYR A 140 -22.18 7.18 16.92
N VAL A 141 -22.07 6.45 15.81
CA VAL A 141 -20.87 5.69 15.45
C VAL A 141 -19.67 6.65 15.31
N GLN A 142 -19.85 7.74 14.56
CA GLN A 142 -18.81 8.74 14.32
C GLN A 142 -18.33 9.39 15.60
N GLN A 143 -19.25 9.72 16.52
CA GLN A 143 -18.89 10.33 17.80
C GLN A 143 -18.03 9.40 18.66
N HIS A 144 -18.37 8.11 18.73
CA HIS A 144 -17.57 7.14 19.50
C HIS A 144 -16.22 6.85 18.84
N ALA A 145 -16.19 6.71 17.52
CA ALA A 145 -14.95 6.54 16.78
C ALA A 145 -14.02 7.76 16.94
N ALA A 146 -14.56 8.99 16.88
CA ALA A 146 -13.78 10.22 17.02
C ALA A 146 -13.11 10.35 18.39
N ARG A 147 -13.75 9.85 19.46
CA ARG A 147 -13.14 9.79 20.80
C ARG A 147 -11.93 8.87 20.88
N LEU A 148 -11.83 7.90 19.96
CA LEU A 148 -10.71 6.97 19.81
C LEU A 148 -9.68 7.46 18.78
N GLY A 149 -9.81 8.70 18.30
CA GLY A 149 -8.86 9.32 17.37
C GLY A 149 -9.18 9.11 15.89
N PHE A 150 -10.31 8.48 15.55
CA PHE A 150 -10.71 8.38 14.14
C PHE A 150 -11.11 9.75 13.59
N VAL A 151 -10.74 9.99 12.32
CA VAL A 151 -11.14 11.15 11.54
C VAL A 151 -11.96 10.71 10.33
N SER A 152 -12.73 11.62 9.73
CA SER A 152 -13.52 11.32 8.53
C SER A 152 -12.61 10.84 7.38
N GLY A 153 -13.02 9.75 6.73
CA GLY A 153 -12.37 9.25 5.54
C GLY A 153 -12.80 10.02 4.29
N SER A 154 -12.27 9.60 3.13
CA SER A 154 -12.58 10.20 1.83
C SER A 154 -13.99 9.91 1.31
N LEU A 155 -14.66 8.88 1.86
CA LEU A 155 -15.99 8.45 1.44
C LEU A 155 -17.00 8.55 2.61
N PRO A 156 -18.28 8.83 2.32
CA PRO A 156 -19.33 8.74 3.32
C PRO A 156 -19.37 7.36 3.98
N GLY A 157 -19.56 7.34 5.31
CA GLY A 157 -19.57 6.09 6.07
C GLY A 157 -18.18 5.48 6.31
N ARG A 158 -17.10 6.15 5.90
CA ARG A 158 -15.73 5.74 6.22
C ARG A 158 -15.07 6.70 7.19
N MET A 159 -14.34 6.14 8.14
CA MET A 159 -13.44 6.87 9.03
C MET A 159 -12.10 6.14 9.10
N VAL A 160 -11.04 6.84 9.49
CA VAL A 160 -9.70 6.27 9.58
C VAL A 160 -9.02 6.69 10.88
N LEU A 161 -8.27 5.78 11.49
CA LEU A 161 -7.34 6.09 12.55
C LEU A 161 -6.00 6.45 11.89
N PRO A 162 -5.58 7.72 11.88
CA PRO A 162 -4.35 8.13 11.21
C PRO A 162 -3.12 7.50 11.87
N ALA A 163 -2.09 7.25 11.06
CA ALA A 163 -0.75 6.95 11.58
C ALA A 163 -0.10 8.20 12.18
N ALA A 164 0.91 8.01 13.00
CA ALA A 164 1.62 9.13 13.64
C ALA A 164 2.36 10.02 12.63
N GLY A 165 2.85 9.43 11.53
CA GLY A 165 3.55 10.14 10.46
C GLY A 165 2.61 10.74 9.41
N ALA A 166 2.85 11.99 9.04
CA ALA A 166 2.11 12.65 7.97
C ALA A 166 2.30 11.93 6.62
N GLY A 167 1.21 11.75 5.88
CA GLY A 167 1.22 11.11 4.55
C GLY A 167 1.35 9.59 4.56
N LEU A 168 1.39 8.95 5.74
CA LEU A 168 1.38 7.49 5.86
C LEU A 168 -0.04 6.93 5.72
N PRO A 169 -0.19 5.67 5.26
CA PRO A 169 -1.48 4.98 5.32
C PRO A 169 -2.07 4.97 6.73
N PRO A 170 -3.40 4.99 6.88
CA PRO A 170 -4.02 4.93 8.20
C PRO A 170 -3.72 3.59 8.88
N VAL A 171 -3.65 3.62 10.23
CA VAL A 171 -3.41 2.42 11.04
C VAL A 171 -4.61 1.50 11.00
N LEU A 172 -5.82 2.06 11.11
CA LEU A 172 -7.08 1.32 10.98
C LEU A 172 -8.04 2.08 10.08
N SER A 173 -8.91 1.34 9.42
CA SER A 173 -10.10 1.89 8.78
C SER A 173 -11.35 1.40 9.50
N LEU A 174 -12.34 2.27 9.55
CA LEU A 174 -13.68 1.97 10.04
C LEU A 174 -14.65 2.24 8.90
N GLY A 175 -15.64 1.38 8.72
CA GLY A 175 -16.75 1.73 7.86
C GLY A 175 -18.06 1.05 8.18
N PHE A 176 -19.12 1.72 7.77
CA PHE A 176 -20.49 1.25 7.82
C PHE A 176 -21.20 1.61 6.52
N ASP A 177 -22.46 1.19 6.40
CA ASP A 177 -23.25 1.37 5.17
C ASP A 177 -23.25 2.83 4.69
N THR A 178 -22.83 3.03 3.44
CA THR A 178 -22.78 4.32 2.76
C THR A 178 -24.17 4.91 2.55
N GLN A 179 -25.19 4.06 2.32
CA GLN A 179 -26.57 4.52 2.22
C GLN A 179 -27.04 5.10 3.54
N ALA A 180 -26.80 4.38 4.65
CA ALA A 180 -27.11 4.89 5.98
C ALA A 180 -26.36 6.18 6.31
N ALA A 181 -25.11 6.32 5.85
CA ALA A 181 -24.30 7.53 6.05
C ALA A 181 -24.80 8.77 5.30
N LEU A 182 -25.49 8.59 4.17
CA LEU A 182 -26.00 9.66 3.32
C LEU A 182 -27.50 9.92 3.52
N ALA A 183 -28.19 9.08 4.29
CA ALA A 183 -29.63 9.18 4.49
C ALA A 183 -30.01 10.37 5.37
N ASP A 184 -30.88 11.24 4.85
CA ASP A 184 -31.53 12.30 5.62
C ASP A 184 -32.68 11.75 6.50
N ASP A 185 -33.27 10.62 6.10
CA ASP A 185 -34.33 9.94 6.84
C ASP A 185 -33.73 9.05 7.94
N PRO A 186 -34.02 9.32 9.24
CA PRO A 186 -33.53 8.50 10.35
C PRO A 186 -33.92 7.02 10.26
N ALA A 187 -35.04 6.68 9.59
CA ALA A 187 -35.46 5.29 9.39
C ALA A 187 -34.53 4.53 8.44
N GLN A 188 -33.88 5.25 7.50
CA GLN A 188 -32.95 4.70 6.52
C GLN A 188 -31.48 4.84 6.96
N ALA A 189 -31.22 5.63 8.01
CA ALA A 189 -29.89 5.82 8.59
C ALA A 189 -29.49 4.73 9.62
N ALA A 190 -30.23 3.63 9.72
CA ALA A 190 -30.00 2.61 10.74
C ALA A 190 -28.72 1.80 10.46
N VAL A 191 -27.69 1.98 11.29
CA VAL A 191 -26.45 1.21 11.24
C VAL A 191 -26.52 0.03 12.20
N ARG A 192 -26.38 -1.19 11.68
CA ARG A 192 -26.37 -2.43 12.48
C ARG A 192 -24.97 -3.01 12.67
N GLU A 193 -24.08 -2.68 11.76
CA GLU A 193 -22.74 -3.26 11.67
C GLU A 193 -21.73 -2.17 11.33
N VAL A 194 -20.57 -2.27 11.95
CA VAL A 194 -19.41 -1.43 11.68
C VAL A 194 -18.22 -2.35 11.45
N SER A 195 -17.62 -2.27 10.28
CA SER A 195 -16.35 -2.93 9.95
C SER A 195 -15.17 -2.12 10.50
N LEU A 196 -14.22 -2.81 11.11
CA LEU A 196 -12.90 -2.32 11.47
C LEU A 196 -11.88 -3.15 10.70
N ALA A 197 -10.99 -2.53 9.94
CA ALA A 197 -10.01 -3.25 9.14
C ALA A 197 -8.59 -2.71 9.32
N LEU A 198 -7.65 -3.63 9.31
CA LEU A 198 -6.20 -3.43 9.36
C LEU A 198 -5.58 -4.09 8.12
N ASP A 199 -4.85 -3.31 7.33
CA ASP A 199 -3.94 -3.82 6.31
C ASP A 199 -2.55 -3.98 6.93
N VAL A 200 -2.22 -5.22 7.32
CA VAL A 200 -1.03 -5.51 8.16
C VAL A 200 0.26 -5.09 7.47
N SER A 201 0.33 -5.32 6.15
CA SER A 201 1.51 -5.07 5.33
C SER A 201 1.83 -3.58 5.17
N GLN A 202 0.81 -2.72 5.28
CA GLN A 202 0.89 -1.28 5.03
C GLN A 202 1.30 -0.46 6.27
N VAL A 203 1.13 -1.04 7.46
CA VAL A 203 1.31 -0.35 8.74
C VAL A 203 2.55 -0.85 9.47
N ASP A 204 3.32 0.09 10.03
CA ASP A 204 4.54 -0.23 10.77
C ASP A 204 4.22 -1.04 12.04
N ARG A 205 4.98 -2.11 12.31
CA ARG A 205 4.86 -2.93 13.53
C ARG A 205 4.95 -2.08 14.80
N ALA A 206 5.74 -1.01 14.79
CA ALA A 206 5.91 -0.09 15.93
C ALA A 206 4.63 0.70 16.28
N GLU A 207 3.67 0.81 15.35
CA GLU A 207 2.35 1.40 15.65
C GLU A 207 1.48 0.47 16.51
N GLN A 208 1.91 -0.79 16.71
CA GLN A 208 1.15 -1.84 17.40
C GLN A 208 -0.28 -1.97 16.83
N PRO A 209 -0.43 -2.09 15.49
CA PRO A 209 -1.73 -1.89 14.83
C PRO A 209 -2.79 -2.90 15.28
N PHE A 210 -2.41 -4.15 15.52
CA PHE A 210 -3.35 -5.17 15.98
C PHE A 210 -3.80 -4.96 17.43
N VAL A 211 -2.90 -4.47 18.30
CA VAL A 211 -3.27 -4.09 19.67
C VAL A 211 -4.30 -2.97 19.62
N ARG A 212 -4.06 -1.93 18.81
CA ARG A 212 -5.03 -0.84 18.61
C ARG A 212 -6.35 -1.33 18.03
N LEU A 213 -6.33 -2.26 17.08
CA LEU A 213 -7.56 -2.86 16.53
C LEU A 213 -8.40 -3.52 17.63
N ARG A 214 -7.77 -4.30 18.51
CA ARG A 214 -8.45 -4.95 19.65
C ARG A 214 -9.01 -3.94 20.64
N GLU A 215 -8.21 -2.94 21.03
CA GLU A 215 -8.62 -1.90 21.97
C GLU A 215 -9.80 -1.07 21.44
N VAL A 216 -9.74 -0.68 20.16
CA VAL A 216 -10.82 0.05 19.49
C VAL A 216 -12.09 -0.80 19.43
N ALA A 217 -11.98 -2.06 18.96
CA ALA A 217 -13.14 -2.94 18.84
C ALA A 217 -13.82 -3.19 20.19
N GLN A 218 -13.03 -3.44 21.24
CA GLN A 218 -13.54 -3.64 22.60
C GLN A 218 -14.18 -2.36 23.18
N SER A 219 -13.52 -1.21 23.03
CA SER A 219 -14.02 0.07 23.53
C SER A 219 -15.34 0.45 22.86
N MET A 220 -15.43 0.30 21.54
CA MET A 220 -16.67 0.55 20.81
C MET A 220 -17.76 -0.47 21.17
N ALA A 221 -17.44 -1.75 21.29
CA ALA A 221 -18.39 -2.78 21.71
C ALA A 221 -19.01 -2.48 23.07
N GLN A 222 -18.20 -2.06 24.03
CA GLN A 222 -18.69 -1.69 25.36
C GLN A 222 -19.53 -0.42 25.32
N ALA A 223 -19.07 0.62 24.61
CA ALA A 223 -19.72 1.93 24.61
C ALA A 223 -21.03 1.96 23.81
N MET A 224 -21.19 1.06 22.82
CA MET A 224 -22.29 1.06 21.87
C MET A 224 -23.25 -0.14 22.05
N ASP A 225 -23.10 -0.93 23.10
CA ASP A 225 -23.82 -2.21 23.28
C ASP A 225 -23.68 -3.14 22.05
N GLY A 226 -22.43 -3.27 21.58
CA GLY A 226 -22.06 -4.07 20.42
C GLY A 226 -21.34 -5.37 20.79
N ILE A 227 -21.33 -6.32 19.88
CA ILE A 227 -20.54 -7.55 19.95
C ILE A 227 -19.52 -7.59 18.81
N VAL A 228 -18.30 -8.02 19.11
CA VAL A 228 -17.24 -8.17 18.11
C VAL A 228 -17.34 -9.56 17.50
N THR A 229 -17.41 -9.63 16.18
CA THR A 229 -17.47 -10.86 15.38
C THR A 229 -16.45 -10.83 14.26
N ASP A 230 -16.22 -11.99 13.65
CA ASP A 230 -15.64 -12.07 12.32
C ASP A 230 -16.67 -11.66 11.25
N ASP A 231 -16.29 -11.78 9.99
CA ASP A 231 -17.14 -11.46 8.83
C ASP A 231 -18.32 -12.43 8.67
N ASN A 232 -18.22 -13.64 9.23
CA ASN A 232 -19.29 -14.63 9.24
C ASN A 232 -20.27 -14.44 10.41
N GLY A 233 -20.05 -13.44 11.27
CA GLY A 233 -20.87 -13.17 12.45
C GLY A 233 -20.55 -14.06 13.66
N GLN A 234 -19.48 -14.85 13.60
CA GLN A 234 -19.03 -15.64 14.74
C GLN A 234 -18.33 -14.73 15.75
N VAL A 235 -18.72 -14.84 17.03
CA VAL A 235 -18.14 -14.05 18.11
C VAL A 235 -16.65 -14.34 18.23
N LEU A 236 -15.83 -13.29 18.18
CA LEU A 236 -14.40 -13.41 18.36
C LEU A 236 -14.05 -13.43 19.85
N ALA A 237 -13.71 -14.62 20.35
CA ALA A 237 -13.25 -14.80 21.72
C ALA A 237 -11.85 -14.20 21.90
N ARG A 238 -11.53 -13.84 23.15
CA ARG A 238 -10.22 -13.26 23.51
C ARG A 238 -9.06 -14.17 23.10
N GLU A 239 -9.19 -15.47 23.33
CA GLU A 239 -8.18 -16.48 22.97
C GLU A 239 -7.91 -16.53 21.46
N THR A 240 -8.97 -16.45 20.63
CA THR A 240 -8.83 -16.35 19.18
C THR A 240 -8.05 -15.09 18.79
N MET A 241 -8.36 -13.94 19.42
CA MET A 241 -7.62 -12.71 19.17
C MET A 241 -6.16 -12.80 19.63
N ASP A 242 -5.86 -13.50 20.73
CA ASP A 242 -4.50 -13.70 21.21
C ASP A 242 -3.70 -14.59 20.24
N ASN A 243 -4.31 -15.64 19.68
CA ASN A 243 -3.70 -16.49 18.66
C ASN A 243 -3.38 -15.72 17.38
N ILE A 244 -4.33 -14.91 16.87
CA ILE A 244 -4.10 -14.02 15.71
C ILE A 244 -2.90 -13.10 15.99
N GLY A 245 -2.82 -12.53 17.20
CA GLY A 245 -1.69 -11.69 17.59
C GLY A 245 -0.35 -12.44 17.52
N GLY A 246 -0.29 -13.68 18.00
CA GLY A 246 0.92 -14.50 17.92
C GLY A 246 1.33 -14.83 16.48
N GLU A 247 0.38 -15.16 15.62
CA GLU A 247 0.63 -15.42 14.20
C GLU A 247 1.16 -14.18 13.46
N LEU A 248 0.65 -12.99 13.81
CA LEU A 248 1.12 -11.73 13.25
C LEU A 248 2.57 -11.41 13.60
N GLU A 249 3.03 -11.74 14.81
CA GLU A 249 4.43 -11.52 15.17
C GLU A 249 5.36 -12.37 14.27
N GLY A 250 4.98 -13.63 13.99
CA GLY A 250 5.70 -14.48 13.04
C GLY A 250 5.67 -13.95 11.60
N LEU A 251 4.54 -13.39 11.18
CA LEU A 251 4.42 -12.71 9.88
C LEU A 251 5.37 -11.50 9.78
N TYR A 252 5.42 -10.66 10.81
CA TYR A 252 6.32 -9.51 10.84
C TYR A 252 7.79 -9.92 10.76
N ASP A 253 8.18 -10.96 11.51
CA ASP A 253 9.55 -11.49 11.48
C ASP A 253 9.90 -12.04 10.09
N THR A 254 8.95 -12.73 9.44
CA THR A 254 9.13 -13.28 8.09
C THR A 254 9.31 -12.18 7.03
N LEU A 255 8.50 -11.13 7.10
CA LEU A 255 8.62 -9.96 6.22
C LEU A 255 9.96 -9.23 6.43
N GLN A 256 10.35 -9.02 7.69
CA GLN A 256 11.61 -8.36 8.04
C GLN A 256 12.82 -9.17 7.58
N ALA A 257 12.78 -10.51 7.64
CA ALA A 257 13.87 -11.37 7.20
C ALA A 257 14.16 -11.28 5.68
N ARG A 258 13.25 -10.69 4.90
CA ARG A 258 13.44 -10.42 3.46
C ARG A 258 13.56 -8.92 3.14
N ASP A 259 13.90 -8.09 4.13
CA ASP A 259 14.01 -6.63 4.00
C ASP A 259 12.70 -5.94 3.56
N LEU A 260 11.56 -6.60 3.81
CA LEU A 260 10.21 -6.15 3.48
C LEU A 260 9.39 -5.89 4.75
N ALA A 261 10.02 -5.37 5.81
CA ALA A 261 9.36 -5.09 7.08
C ALA A 261 8.04 -4.34 6.87
N ALA A 262 6.98 -4.75 7.57
CA ALA A 262 5.65 -4.17 7.42
C ALA A 262 5.68 -2.64 7.61
N GLY A 263 4.95 -1.91 6.78
CA GLY A 263 4.98 -0.45 6.77
C GLY A 263 6.27 0.18 6.22
N SER A 264 7.27 -0.59 5.81
CA SER A 264 8.40 -0.03 5.06
C SER A 264 7.94 0.49 3.69
N ALA A 265 8.76 1.37 3.10
CA ALA A 265 8.44 1.92 1.78
C ALA A 265 8.36 0.83 0.69
N LEU A 266 9.17 -0.23 0.79
CA LEU A 266 9.17 -1.35 -0.15
C LEU A 266 7.96 -2.26 0.06
N ALA A 267 7.65 -2.63 1.32
CA ALA A 267 6.46 -3.41 1.63
C ALA A 267 5.19 -2.71 1.13
N ARG A 268 5.02 -1.42 1.42
CA ARG A 268 3.84 -0.66 0.95
C ARG A 268 3.68 -0.68 -0.57
N ARG A 269 4.79 -0.64 -1.32
CA ARG A 269 4.79 -0.75 -2.79
C ARG A 269 4.40 -2.17 -3.22
N LEU A 270 5.00 -3.18 -2.62
CA LEU A 270 4.75 -4.59 -2.94
C LEU A 270 3.30 -5.00 -2.66
N PHE A 271 2.72 -4.54 -1.56
CA PHE A 271 1.35 -4.88 -1.15
C PHE A 271 0.31 -3.82 -1.58
N SER A 272 0.59 -3.08 -2.67
CA SER A 272 -0.34 -2.09 -3.25
C SER A 272 -1.16 -2.61 -4.43
#